data_AF-A0A5U8K2V4-F1
#
_entry.id   AF-A0A5U8K2V4-F1
#
_cell.length_a   1.000
_cell.length_b   1.000
_cell.length_c   1.000
_cell.angle_alpha   90.00
_cell.angle_beta   90.00
_cell.angle_gamma   90.00
#
_symmetry.space_group_name_H-M   'P 1'
#
loop_
_entity.id
_entity.type
_entity.pdbx_description
1 polymer ?
#
loop_
_entity_poly.entity_id
_entity_poly.type
_entity_poly.pdbx_seq_one_letter_code
_entity_poly.pdbx_strand_id
1 'polypeptide(L)'
;FEQLHQSKDEVFERGVINVFKSLSWNYKSNSPCKFGAKIIVNGLVKCDRWGYSLNWSWQRDRLADLERMLMLLDGKPVPDNRADVTRRLDDHIHENRGSNSYEDGMFKIKYFQKGTVHITFKRPELVDRLNDIIARHYPEMLSKR
;
A
#
# COMPACT_ATOMS: atom_id res chain seq x y z
N PHE A 1 -26.09 18.82 -1.00
CA PHE A 1 -24.63 18.77 -1.12
C PHE A 1 -23.98 17.88 -0.06
N GLU A 2 -24.51 17.76 1.17
CA GLU A 2 -23.98 16.86 2.22
C GLU A 2 -24.03 15.36 1.89
N GLN A 3 -25.10 14.85 1.27
CA GLN A 3 -25.22 13.43 0.89
C GLN A 3 -24.12 12.94 -0.07
N LEU A 4 -23.62 13.81 -0.95
CA LEU A 4 -22.54 13.47 -1.88
C LEU A 4 -21.17 13.42 -1.18
N HIS A 5 -20.97 14.23 -0.14
CA HIS A 5 -19.74 14.19 0.66
C HIS A 5 -19.72 12.97 1.58
N GLN A 6 -20.85 12.65 2.24
CA GLN A 6 -20.99 11.45 3.06
C GLN A 6 -20.72 10.17 2.27
N SER A 7 -21.26 10.04 1.05
CA SER A 7 -21.01 8.86 0.20
C SER A 7 -19.56 8.74 -0.27
N LYS A 8 -18.86 9.87 -0.49
CA LYS A 8 -17.44 9.85 -0.86
C LYS A 8 -16.55 9.38 0.29
N ASP A 9 -16.80 9.88 1.49
CA ASP A 9 -16.03 9.49 2.68
C ASP A 9 -16.26 8.00 3.01
N GLU A 10 -17.50 7.52 2.91
CA GLU A 10 -17.80 6.09 3.09
C GLU A 10 -17.11 5.19 2.06
N VAL A 11 -17.10 5.57 0.79
CA VAL A 11 -16.42 4.83 -0.28
C VAL A 11 -14.91 4.79 -0.04
N PHE A 12 -14.34 5.92 0.37
CA PHE A 12 -12.92 6.03 0.72
C PHE A 12 -12.56 5.11 1.89
N GLU A 13 -13.30 5.20 3.00
CA GLU A 13 -13.06 4.38 4.18
C GLU A 13 -13.23 2.88 3.87
N ARG A 14 -14.24 2.52 3.07
CA ARG A 14 -14.42 1.14 2.60
C ARG A 14 -13.21 0.64 1.83
N GLY A 15 -12.62 1.49 0.97
CA GLY A 15 -11.38 1.19 0.26
C GLY A 15 -10.24 0.86 1.22
N VAL A 16 -10.02 1.70 2.23
CA VAL A 16 -8.99 1.48 3.27
C VAL A 16 -9.20 0.14 3.97
N ILE A 17 -10.44 -0.16 4.37
CA ILE A 17 -10.78 -1.43 5.04
C ILE A 17 -10.54 -2.64 4.12
N ASN A 18 -10.87 -2.53 2.83
CA ASN A 18 -10.68 -3.62 1.87
C ASN A 18 -9.19 -3.93 1.68
N VAL A 19 -8.36 -2.90 1.51
CA VAL A 19 -6.90 -3.09 1.42
C VAL A 19 -6.37 -3.73 2.68
N PHE A 20 -6.74 -3.21 3.86
CA PHE A 20 -6.31 -3.74 5.15
C PHE A 20 -6.65 -5.23 5.33
N LYS A 21 -7.91 -5.61 5.09
CA LYS A 21 -8.39 -7.00 5.19
C LYS A 21 -7.71 -7.94 4.20
N SER A 22 -7.29 -7.43 3.06
CA SER A 22 -6.66 -8.25 2.04
C SER A 22 -5.22 -8.64 2.40
N LEU A 23 -4.56 -7.96 3.36
CA LEU A 23 -3.20 -8.28 3.77
C LEU A 23 -3.10 -9.68 4.39
N SER A 24 -2.03 -10.40 4.07
CA SER A 24 -1.74 -11.67 4.73
C SER A 24 -1.25 -11.42 6.16
N TRP A 25 -1.87 -12.07 7.14
CA TRP A 25 -1.49 -11.96 8.57
C TRP A 25 -0.37 -12.93 8.99
N ASN A 26 0.21 -13.67 8.05
CA ASN A 26 1.32 -14.58 8.32
C ASN A 26 2.65 -13.86 8.63
N TYR A 27 2.65 -12.53 8.58
CA TYR A 27 3.82 -11.69 8.81
C TYR A 27 3.65 -10.86 10.08
N LYS A 28 4.66 -10.87 10.96
CA LYS A 28 4.66 -10.10 12.22
C LYS A 28 4.37 -8.59 12.02
N SER A 29 4.78 -8.02 10.89
CA SER A 29 4.52 -6.61 10.57
C SER A 29 3.12 -6.33 10.03
N ASN A 30 2.43 -7.34 9.51
CA ASN A 30 1.05 -7.23 9.04
C ASN A 30 0.13 -7.59 10.22
N SER A 31 -0.17 -6.59 11.06
CA SER A 31 -1.05 -6.80 12.22
C SER A 31 -2.51 -6.91 11.78
N PRO A 32 -3.30 -7.83 12.36
CA PRO A 32 -4.74 -7.91 12.10
C PRO A 32 -5.53 -6.74 12.67
N CYS A 33 -4.91 -5.88 13.50
CA CYS A 33 -5.58 -4.76 14.15
C CYS A 33 -5.23 -3.39 13.55
N LYS A 34 -4.08 -3.24 12.86
CA LYS A 34 -3.62 -1.95 12.32
C LYS A 34 -2.57 -2.08 11.23
N PHE A 35 -2.40 -1.06 10.41
CA PHE A 35 -1.18 -0.89 9.63
C PHE A 35 0.01 -0.63 10.54
N GLY A 36 1.09 -1.39 10.36
CA GLY A 36 2.39 -1.09 10.93
C GLY A 36 3.18 -0.12 10.04
N ALA A 37 4.40 0.23 10.46
CA ALA A 37 5.31 1.06 9.66
C ALA A 37 5.69 0.46 8.30
N LYS A 38 5.46 -0.86 8.13
CA LYS A 38 5.76 -1.61 6.91
C LYS A 38 4.75 -2.72 6.74
N ILE A 39 4.34 -2.96 5.50
CA ILE A 39 3.60 -4.15 5.09
C ILE A 39 4.46 -5.08 4.23
N ILE A 40 4.13 -6.37 4.27
CA ILE A 40 4.77 -7.40 3.45
C ILE A 40 3.71 -7.99 2.53
N VAL A 41 3.99 -7.97 1.23
CA VAL A 41 3.14 -8.55 0.19
C VAL A 41 3.92 -9.58 -0.62
N ASN A 42 3.24 -10.63 -1.08
CA ASN A 42 3.84 -11.65 -1.94
C ASN A 42 3.31 -11.53 -3.36
N GLY A 43 4.13 -11.92 -4.32
CA GLY A 43 3.73 -12.04 -5.71
C GLY A 43 3.59 -10.70 -6.44
N LEU A 44 4.02 -9.58 -5.84
CA LEU A 44 4.05 -8.29 -6.52
C LEU A 44 5.18 -8.20 -7.55
N VAL A 45 6.30 -8.88 -7.28
CA VAL A 45 7.48 -8.94 -8.16
C VAL A 45 7.77 -10.41 -8.47
N LYS A 46 8.32 -10.67 -9.66
CA LYS A 46 9.00 -11.93 -10.00
C LYS A 46 10.49 -11.66 -10.26
N CYS A 47 11.31 -12.68 -10.04
CA CYS A 47 12.74 -12.65 -10.36
C CYS A 47 13.06 -13.87 -11.21
N ASP A 48 13.64 -13.66 -12.39
CA ASP A 48 14.13 -14.73 -13.26
C ASP A 48 15.54 -14.40 -13.76
N ARG A 49 16.04 -15.16 -14.75
CA ARG A 49 17.38 -14.97 -15.32
C ARG A 49 17.62 -13.59 -15.93
N TRP A 50 16.56 -12.84 -16.24
CA TRP A 50 16.61 -11.50 -16.82
C TRP A 50 16.51 -10.38 -15.78
N GLY A 51 16.40 -10.74 -14.50
CA GLY A 51 16.30 -9.82 -13.36
C GLY A 51 14.90 -9.77 -12.77
N TYR A 52 14.64 -8.67 -12.05
CA TYR A 52 13.32 -8.40 -11.48
C TYR A 52 12.36 -7.86 -12.54
N SER A 53 11.07 -8.14 -12.36
CA SER A 53 9.97 -7.47 -13.06
C SER A 53 8.72 -7.50 -12.19
N LEU A 54 7.84 -6.53 -12.35
CA LEU A 54 6.55 -6.55 -11.67
C LEU A 54 5.64 -7.62 -12.27
N ASN A 55 4.85 -8.25 -11.41
CA ASN A 55 3.79 -9.15 -11.85
C ASN A 55 2.53 -8.36 -12.20
N TRP A 56 1.92 -8.70 -13.34
CA TRP A 56 0.56 -8.30 -13.68
C TRP A 56 -0.43 -9.06 -12.80
N SER A 57 -0.62 -8.58 -11.58
CA SER A 57 -1.52 -9.15 -10.59
C SER A 57 -2.26 -8.06 -9.84
N TRP A 58 -3.35 -8.45 -9.19
CA TRP A 58 -4.14 -7.61 -8.28
C TRP A 58 -3.32 -6.97 -7.14
N GLN A 59 -2.09 -7.44 -6.89
CA GLN A 59 -1.16 -6.78 -5.96
C GLN A 59 -0.70 -5.41 -6.45
N ARG A 60 -0.65 -5.18 -7.77
CA ARG A 60 -0.37 -3.86 -8.35
C ARG A 60 -1.48 -2.89 -8.01
N ASP A 61 -2.73 -3.30 -8.22
CA ASP A 61 -3.91 -2.49 -7.90
C ASP A 61 -3.92 -2.11 -6.43
N ARG A 62 -3.60 -3.06 -5.53
CA ARG A 62 -3.43 -2.79 -4.10
C ARG A 62 -2.37 -1.72 -3.82
N LEU A 63 -1.20 -1.81 -4.46
CA LEU A 63 -0.12 -0.83 -4.25
C LEU A 63 -0.53 0.56 -4.77
N ALA A 64 -1.19 0.62 -5.93
CA ALA A 64 -1.75 1.86 -6.45
C ALA A 64 -2.81 2.44 -5.49
N ASP A 65 -3.75 1.62 -5.02
CA ASP A 65 -4.80 2.04 -4.09
C ASP A 65 -4.22 2.57 -2.76
N LEU A 66 -3.16 1.95 -2.23
CA LEU A 66 -2.44 2.48 -1.07
C LEU A 66 -1.85 3.87 -1.35
N GLU A 67 -1.26 4.10 -2.51
CA GLU A 67 -0.79 5.44 -2.89
C GLU A 67 -1.95 6.44 -2.95
N ARG A 68 -3.04 6.09 -3.64
CA ARG A 68 -4.23 6.97 -3.75
C ARG A 68 -4.77 7.32 -2.38
N MET A 69 -4.85 6.35 -1.47
CA MET A 69 -5.34 6.57 -0.11
C MET A 69 -4.46 7.54 0.67
N LEU A 70 -3.15 7.36 0.60
CA LEU A 70 -2.21 8.23 1.31
C LEU A 70 -2.18 9.63 0.68
N MET A 71 -2.28 9.76 -0.64
CA MET A 71 -2.34 11.07 -1.32
C MET A 71 -3.60 11.85 -0.93
N LEU A 72 -4.75 11.18 -0.84
CA LEU A 72 -5.99 11.79 -0.35
C LEU A 72 -5.87 12.26 1.09
N LEU A 73 -5.28 11.45 1.97
CA LEU A 73 -5.04 11.84 3.38
C LEU A 73 -4.03 12.97 3.52
N ASP A 74 -3.06 13.10 2.61
CA ASP A 74 -2.08 14.20 2.54
C ASP A 74 -2.66 15.46 1.87
N GLY A 75 -3.92 15.44 1.41
CA GLY A 75 -4.57 16.55 0.71
C GLY A 75 -3.98 16.85 -0.67
N LYS A 76 -3.29 15.88 -1.28
CA LYS A 76 -2.62 16.01 -2.58
C LYS A 76 -3.47 15.41 -3.70
N PRO A 77 -3.29 15.87 -4.95
CA PRO A 77 -3.96 15.28 -6.09
C PRO A 77 -3.55 13.81 -6.25
N VAL A 78 -4.54 12.95 -6.50
CA VAL A 78 -4.30 11.53 -6.78
C VAL A 78 -3.62 11.40 -8.14
N PRO A 79 -2.50 10.66 -8.26
CA PRO A 79 -1.86 10.44 -9.54
C PRO A 79 -2.77 9.65 -10.47
N ASP A 80 -2.72 9.97 -11.77
CA ASP A 80 -3.35 9.12 -12.76
C ASP A 80 -2.62 7.77 -12.90
N ASN A 81 -3.24 6.80 -13.57
CA ASN A 81 -2.66 5.46 -13.75
C ASN A 81 -1.35 5.46 -14.55
N ARG A 82 -1.01 6.56 -15.23
CA ARG A 82 0.24 6.67 -16.01
C ARG A 82 1.39 7.18 -15.17
N ALA A 83 1.11 7.76 -14.01
CA ALA A 83 2.11 8.34 -13.12
C ALA A 83 2.12 7.70 -11.73
N ASP A 84 1.26 6.70 -11.46
CA ASP A 84 1.19 6.04 -10.16
C ASP A 84 2.47 5.27 -9.77
N VAL A 85 2.56 4.89 -8.50
CA VAL A 85 3.68 4.17 -7.92
C VAL A 85 3.98 2.86 -8.65
N THR A 86 2.99 2.19 -9.25
CA THR A 86 3.21 0.93 -9.96
C THR A 86 3.96 1.18 -11.25
N ARG A 87 3.62 2.24 -11.99
CA ARG A 87 4.35 2.68 -13.17
C ARG A 87 5.78 3.08 -12.81
N ARG A 88 5.95 3.93 -11.80
CA ARG A 88 7.29 4.41 -11.38
C ARG A 88 8.19 3.28 -10.89
N LEU A 89 7.62 2.30 -10.19
CA LEU A 89 8.34 1.09 -9.76
C LEU A 89 8.70 0.20 -10.96
N ASP A 90 7.82 0.06 -11.96
CA ASP A 90 8.09 -0.71 -13.19
C ASP A 90 9.25 -0.10 -13.98
N ASP A 91 9.21 1.21 -14.21
CA ASP A 91 10.27 1.96 -14.88
C ASP A 91 11.60 1.80 -14.12
N HIS A 92 11.57 1.98 -12.81
CA HIS A 92 12.77 1.82 -11.98
C HIS A 92 13.38 0.42 -12.11
N ILE A 93 12.56 -0.64 -12.03
CA ILE A 93 13.04 -2.02 -12.16
C ILE A 93 13.63 -2.26 -13.57
N HIS A 94 13.01 -1.70 -14.61
CA HIS A 94 13.48 -1.83 -15.97
C HIS A 94 14.86 -1.18 -16.18
N GLU A 95 15.02 0.04 -15.66
CA GLU A 95 16.24 0.83 -15.77
C GLU A 95 17.37 0.32 -14.85
N ASN A 96 17.01 -0.27 -13.70
CA ASN A 96 17.95 -0.66 -12.64
C ASN A 96 17.89 -2.16 -12.34
N ARG A 97 18.13 -3.02 -13.34
CA ARG A 97 17.95 -4.48 -13.22
C ARG A 97 18.75 -5.16 -12.10
N GLY A 98 19.83 -4.54 -11.62
CA GLY A 98 20.63 -5.02 -10.49
C GLY A 98 20.17 -4.50 -9.12
N SER A 99 19.24 -3.55 -9.07
CA SER A 99 18.67 -3.04 -7.83
C SER A 99 17.64 -4.01 -7.27
N ASN A 100 17.50 -4.01 -5.94
CA ASN A 100 16.41 -4.67 -5.23
C ASN A 100 15.60 -3.72 -4.36
N SER A 101 15.77 -2.41 -4.57
CA SER A 101 15.14 -1.37 -3.77
C SER A 101 14.74 -0.16 -4.60
N TYR A 102 13.55 0.37 -4.30
CA TYR A 102 12.99 1.60 -4.85
C TYR A 102 12.56 2.50 -3.69
N GLU A 103 12.64 3.81 -3.87
CA GLU A 103 12.18 4.76 -2.86
C GLU A 103 11.61 6.03 -3.53
N ASP A 104 10.48 6.52 -3.02
CA ASP A 104 9.89 7.80 -3.42
C ASP A 104 9.44 8.62 -2.19
N GLY A 105 8.54 9.59 -2.38
CA GLY A 105 8.03 10.43 -1.30
C GLY A 105 7.13 9.68 -0.30
N MET A 106 6.50 8.58 -0.71
CA MET A 106 5.49 7.87 0.09
C MET A 106 6.02 6.53 0.61
N PHE A 107 6.82 5.83 -0.21
CA PHE A 107 7.22 4.46 0.07
C PHE A 107 8.73 4.26 -0.05
N LYS A 108 9.24 3.34 0.77
CA LYS A 108 10.49 2.62 0.55
C LYS A 108 10.16 1.16 0.30
N ILE A 109 10.46 0.68 -0.90
CA ILE A 109 10.10 -0.64 -1.39
C ILE A 109 11.37 -1.48 -1.54
N LYS A 110 11.43 -2.64 -0.88
CA LYS A 110 12.50 -3.63 -1.08
C LYS A 110 11.89 -4.93 -1.56
N TYR A 111 12.40 -5.48 -2.64
CA TYR A 111 11.90 -6.70 -3.27
C TYR A 111 12.94 -7.82 -3.22
N PHE A 112 12.47 -9.07 -3.18
CA PHE A 112 13.31 -10.25 -2.95
C PHE A 112 13.06 -11.29 -4.04
N GLN A 113 14.03 -12.19 -4.27
CA GLN A 113 13.95 -13.21 -5.34
C GLN A 113 12.73 -14.13 -5.23
N LYS A 114 12.22 -14.38 -4.01
CA LYS A 114 10.98 -15.15 -3.77
C LYS A 114 9.69 -14.42 -4.21
N GLY A 115 9.79 -13.18 -4.69
CA GLY A 115 8.65 -12.34 -5.05
C GLY A 115 7.96 -11.66 -3.86
N THR A 116 8.52 -11.78 -2.66
CA THR A 116 8.12 -11.00 -1.50
C THR A 116 8.60 -9.56 -1.65
N VAL A 117 7.76 -8.61 -1.25
CA VAL A 117 8.05 -7.18 -1.28
C VAL A 117 7.71 -6.56 0.07
N HIS A 118 8.66 -5.79 0.58
CA HIS A 118 8.56 -5.00 1.80
C HIS A 118 8.25 -3.57 1.41
N ILE A 119 7.06 -3.08 1.76
CA ILE A 119 6.63 -1.69 1.51
C ILE A 119 6.63 -0.97 2.84
N THR A 120 7.60 -0.08 3.04
CA THR A 120 7.72 0.75 4.23
C THR A 120 7.11 2.12 3.95
N PHE A 121 6.21 2.58 4.81
CA PHE A 121 5.61 3.91 4.70
C PHE A 121 6.61 4.96 5.21
N LYS A 122 6.76 6.05 4.46
CA LYS A 122 7.66 7.17 4.84
C LYS A 122 6.96 8.30 5.58
N ARG A 123 5.63 8.29 5.60
CA ARG A 123 4.76 9.31 6.17
C ARG A 123 3.96 8.69 7.32
N PRO A 124 4.57 8.52 8.52
CA PRO A 124 3.93 7.82 9.64
C PRO A 124 2.61 8.45 10.07
N GLU A 125 2.49 9.78 9.97
CA GLU A 125 1.27 10.51 10.31
C GLU A 125 0.07 10.17 9.40
N LEU A 126 0.33 9.75 8.15
CA LEU A 126 -0.72 9.27 7.26
C LEU A 126 -1.13 7.83 7.59
N VAL A 127 -0.19 7.03 8.09
CA VAL A 127 -0.48 5.67 8.59
C VAL A 127 -1.34 5.75 9.84
N ASP A 128 -1.09 6.71 10.72
CA ASP A 128 -1.93 6.95 11.90
C ASP A 128 -3.37 7.30 11.48
N ARG A 129 -3.55 8.17 10.47
CA ARG A 129 -4.89 8.47 9.92
C ARG A 129 -5.58 7.25 9.29
N LEU A 130 -4.84 6.37 8.61
CA LEU A 130 -5.39 5.09 8.13
C LEU A 130 -5.86 4.22 9.30
N ASN A 131 -5.09 4.20 10.39
CA ASN A 131 -5.42 3.43 11.59
C ASN A 131 -6.62 4.01 12.34
N ASP A 132 -6.82 5.33 12.35
CA ASP A 132 -8.02 5.97 12.90
C ASP A 132 -9.30 5.52 12.15
N ILE A 133 -9.20 5.32 10.83
CA ILE A 133 -10.28 4.74 10.03
C ILE A 133 -10.54 3.29 10.45
N ILE A 134 -9.49 2.46 10.57
CA ILE A 134 -9.64 1.07 11.01
C ILE A 134 -10.30 1.01 12.40
N ALA A 135 -9.87 1.86 13.34
CA ALA A 135 -10.39 1.91 14.70
C ALA A 135 -11.88 2.25 14.75
N ARG A 136 -12.36 3.18 13.90
CA ARG A 136 -13.78 3.52 13.80
C ARG A 136 -14.64 2.37 13.29
N HIS A 137 -14.11 1.52 12.40
CA HIS A 137 -14.82 0.37 11.85
C HIS A 137 -14.70 -0.89 12.72
N TYR A 138 -13.69 -0.97 13.59
CA TYR A 138 -13.45 -2.12 14.48
C TYR A 138 -13.14 -1.69 15.93
N PRO A 139 -14.08 -1.04 16.63
CA PRO A 139 -13.86 -0.53 17.99
C PRO A 139 -13.49 -1.65 18.99
N GLU A 140 -13.99 -2.87 18.78
CA GLU A 140 -13.72 -4.01 19.65
C GLU A 140 -12.30 -4.57 19.50
N MET A 141 -11.59 -4.31 18.39
CA MET A 141 -10.22 -4.78 18.18
C MET A 141 -9.18 -4.05 19.04
N LEU A 142 -9.54 -2.90 19.62
CA LEU A 142 -8.69 -2.15 20.56
C LEU A 142 -8.83 -2.62 22.02
N SER A 143 -9.75 -3.54 22.31
CA SER A 143 -10.09 -3.97 23.68
C SER A 143 -9.14 -5.02 24.28
N LYS A 144 -8.15 -5.52 23.54
CA LYS A 144 -7.16 -6.47 24.08
C LYS A 144 -5.75 -5.88 24.05
N ARG A 145 -5.41 -5.21 25.14
CA ARG A 145 -4.03 -4.98 25.59
C ARG A 145 -3.61 -6.11 26.51
#